data_AF-D4Z2I5-F1
#
_entry.id   AF-D4Z2I5-F1
#
_cell.length_a   1.000
_cell.length_b   1.000
_cell.length_c   1.000
_cell.angle_alpha   90.00
_cell.angle_beta   90.00
_cell.angle_gamma   90.00
#
_symmetry.space_group_name_H-M   'P 1'
#
loop_
_entity.id
_entity.type
_entity.pdbx_description
1 polymer ?
#
loop_
_entity_poly.entity_id
_entity_poly.type
_entity_poly.pdbx_seq_one_letter_code
_entity_poly.pdbx_strand_id
1 'polypeptide(L)' 'MRWTLPDYLREVQKALGADLTQFNGEDSWTLPMPARYVIAQDGTIAYAEVNADYTRRPEPSAIFPVLEQLGHSQVA' A
#
# COMPACT_ATOMS: atom_id res chain seq x y z
N MET A 1 -4.36 8.53 2.74
CA MET A 1 -2.92 8.60 2.39
C MET A 1 -2.79 8.70 0.89
N ARG A 2 -2.10 9.72 0.39
CA ARG A 2 -1.88 9.97 -1.04
C ARG A 2 -0.39 10.24 -1.26
N TRP A 3 0.17 9.70 -2.33
CA TRP A 3 1.55 9.96 -2.73
C TRP A 3 1.55 10.87 -3.95
N THR A 4 2.28 11.98 -3.86
CA THR A 4 2.47 12.90 -4.97
C THR A 4 3.52 12.33 -5.92
N LEU A 5 3.15 12.16 -7.18
CA LEU A 5 4.05 11.60 -8.19
C LEU A 5 5.18 12.60 -8.46
N PRO A 6 6.44 12.15 -8.42
CA PRO A 6 7.57 12.88 -9.00
C PRO A 6 7.32 13.19 -10.48
N ASP A 7 7.85 14.30 -10.97
CA ASP A 7 7.57 14.79 -12.32
C ASP A 7 7.89 13.77 -13.42
N TYR A 8 8.99 13.02 -13.27
CA TYR A 8 9.37 11.99 -14.26
C TYR A 8 8.29 10.89 -14.41
N LEU A 9 7.55 10.56 -13.34
CA LEU A 9 6.45 9.60 -13.42
C LEU A 9 5.18 10.22 -13.98
N ARG A 10 4.96 11.52 -13.83
CA ARG A 10 3.83 12.22 -14.47
C ARG A 10 3.93 12.11 -15.98
N GLU A 11 5.15 12.30 -16.52
CA GLU A 11 5.40 12.16 -17.96
C GLU A 11 5.21 10.72 -18.44
N VAL A 12 5.63 9.72 -17.66
CA VAL A 12 5.35 8.31 -17.96
C VAL A 12 3.84 8.02 -17.97
N GLN A 13 3.10 8.50 -16.96
CA GLN A 13 1.64 8.30 -16.89
C GLN A 13 0.93 8.92 -18.10
N LYS A 14 1.29 10.15 -18.49
CA LYS A 14 0.78 10.79 -19.72
C LYS A 14 1.10 9.97 -20.97
N ALA A 15 2.34 9.47 -21.09
CA ALA A 15 2.74 8.65 -22.23
C ALA A 15 1.98 7.31 -22.31
N LEU A 16 1.52 6.78 -21.17
CA LEU A 16 0.65 5.60 -21.07
C LEU A 16 -0.84 5.93 -21.31
N GLY A 17 -1.20 7.19 -21.59
CA GLY A 17 -2.58 7.65 -21.76
C GLY A 17 -3.35 7.83 -20.44
N ALA A 18 -2.64 7.86 -19.31
CA ALA A 18 -3.17 7.95 -17.96
C ALA A 18 -2.99 9.37 -17.37
N ASP A 19 -3.58 10.40 -17.98
CA ASP A 19 -3.54 11.75 -17.40
C ASP A 19 -4.36 11.82 -16.11
N LEU A 20 -3.68 11.73 -14.97
CA LEU A 20 -4.31 11.66 -13.65
C LEU A 20 -5.14 12.90 -13.33
N THR A 21 -4.82 14.06 -13.91
CA THR A 21 -5.61 15.26 -13.66
C THR A 21 -6.99 15.17 -14.29
N GLN A 22 -7.06 14.57 -15.47
CA GLN A 22 -8.31 14.27 -16.15
C GLN A 22 -9.08 13.15 -15.46
N PHE A 23 -8.40 12.05 -15.08
CA PHE A 23 -9.04 10.90 -14.44
C PHE A 23 -9.60 11.22 -13.05
N ASN A 24 -8.86 12.00 -12.26
CA ASN A 24 -9.22 12.29 -10.86
C ASN A 24 -10.01 13.60 -10.71
N GLY A 25 -10.03 14.47 -11.72
CA GLY A 25 -10.70 15.77 -11.67
C GLY A 25 -10.03 16.80 -10.75
N GLU A 26 -8.74 16.61 -10.45
CA GLU A 26 -7.93 17.53 -9.63
C GLU A 26 -6.48 17.58 -10.14
N ASP A 27 -5.76 18.66 -9.86
CA ASP A 27 -4.39 18.89 -10.30
C ASP A 27 -3.32 18.38 -9.31
N SER A 28 -3.72 17.59 -8.32
CA SER A 28 -2.84 17.15 -7.23
C SER A 28 -1.71 16.21 -7.67
N TRP A 29 -1.85 15.55 -8.82
CA TRP A 29 -0.95 14.49 -9.31
C TRP A 29 -0.63 13.45 -8.24
N THR A 30 -1.67 12.97 -7.55
CA THR A 30 -1.53 11.96 -6.51
C THR A 30 -2.11 10.61 -6.90
N LEU A 31 -1.49 9.55 -6.36
CA LEU A 31 -2.05 8.20 -6.35
C LEU A 31 -2.25 7.70 -4.91
N PRO A 32 -3.23 6.82 -4.66
CA PRO A 32 -3.33 6.14 -3.38
C PRO A 32 -2.10 5.25 -3.17
N MET A 33 -1.56 5.25 -1.95
CA MET A 33 -0.53 4.28 -1.59
C MET A 33 -1.18 2.97 -1.17
N PRO A 34 -0.84 1.83 -1.79
CA PRO A 34 -1.27 0.54 -1.29
C PRO A 34 -0.73 0.31 0.12
N ALA A 35 -1.54 -0.35 0.93
CA ALA A 35 -1.21 -0.67 2.30
C ALA A 35 -1.69 -2.08 2.64
N ARG A 36 -0.93 -2.75 3.50
CA ARG A 36 -1.26 -4.06 4.05
C ARG A 36 -1.06 -4.03 5.55
N TYR A 37 -2.07 -4.54 6.25
CA TYR A 37 -2.07 -4.63 7.71
C TYR A 37 -2.45 -6.04 8.13
N VAL A 38 -1.91 -6.48 9.25
CA VAL A 38 -2.43 -7.63 10.01
C VAL A 38 -2.91 -7.09 11.34
N ILE A 39 -4.17 -7.32 11.66
CA ILE A 39 -4.84 -6.80 12.84
C ILE A 39 -5.24 -7.99 13.71
N ALA A 40 -4.79 -8.00 14.96
CA ALA A 40 -5.16 -8.99 15.95
C ALA A 40 -6.62 -8.81 16.41
N GLN A 41 -7.19 -9.82 17.05
CA GLN A 41 -8.61 -9.78 17.46
C GLN A 41 -8.92 -8.72 18.53
N ASP A 42 -7.91 -8.30 19.30
CA ASP A 42 -7.99 -7.21 20.28
C ASP A 42 -7.90 -5.82 19.62
N GLY A 43 -7.74 -5.76 18.29
CA GLY A 43 -7.58 -4.53 17.53
C GLY A 43 -6.12 -4.05 17.40
N THR A 44 -5.14 -4.76 17.96
CA THR A 44 -3.73 -4.40 17.85
C THR A 44 -3.23 -4.62 16.41
N ILE A 45 -2.52 -3.64 15.85
CA ILE A 45 -1.85 -3.78 14.55
C ILE A 45 -0.54 -4.55 14.76
N ALA A 46 -0.50 -5.82 14.33
CA ALA A 46 0.65 -6.70 14.46
C ALA A 46 1.66 -6.55 13.31
N TYR A 47 1.22 -6.02 12.18
CA TYR A 47 2.04 -5.72 11.01
C TYR A 47 1.41 -4.58 10.21
N ALA A 48 2.27 -3.70 9.67
CA ALA A 48 1.89 -2.61 8.80
C ALA A 48 2.95 -2.41 7.72
N GLU A 49 2.49 -2.29 6.48
CA GLU A 49 3.31 -1.95 5.33
C GLU A 49 2.54 -0.96 4.44
N VAL A 50 3.19 0.15 4.08
CA VAL A 50 2.67 1.14 3.13
C VAL A 50 3.81 1.50 2.18
N ASN A 51 3.58 1.38 0.88
CA ASN A 51 4.63 1.65 -0.11
C ASN A 51 4.07 2.38 -1.33
N ALA A 52 4.69 3.49 -1.72
CA ALA A 52 4.33 4.21 -2.94
C ALA A 52 4.65 3.41 -4.21
N ASP A 53 5.69 2.58 -4.15
CA ASP A 53 6.02 1.63 -5.21
C ASP A 53 5.10 0.41 -5.12
N TYR A 54 3.99 0.48 -5.84
CA TYR A 54 2.98 -0.58 -5.89
C TYR A 54 3.50 -1.89 -6.50
N THR A 55 4.68 -1.89 -7.11
CA THR A 55 5.32 -3.10 -7.66
C THR A 55 6.06 -3.89 -6.59
N ARG A 56 6.40 -3.26 -5.46
CA ARG A 56 6.93 -3.96 -4.28
C ARG A 56 5.81 -4.67 -3.54
N ARG A 57 5.53 -5.89 -3.98
CA ARG A 57 4.52 -6.77 -3.41
C ARG A 57 5.17 -8.04 -2.85
N PRO A 58 5.46 -8.09 -1.53
CA PRO A 58 5.89 -9.33 -0.87
C PRO A 58 4.92 -10.49 -1.12
N GLU A 59 5.49 -11.70 -1.29
CA GLU A 59 4.73 -12.95 -1.39
C GLU A 59 3.78 -13.13 -0.19
N PRO A 60 2.59 -13.74 -0.37
CA PRO A 60 1.66 -13.96 0.73
C PRO A 60 2.28 -14.70 1.92
N SER A 61 3.23 -15.61 1.66
CA SER A 61 3.95 -16.37 2.69
C SER A 61 4.77 -15.50 3.65
N ALA A 62 5.15 -14.28 3.25
CA ALA A 62 5.86 -13.34 4.13
C ALA A 62 5.03 -12.94 5.36
N ILE A 63 3.72 -13.16 5.33
CA ILE A 63 2.80 -12.84 6.42
C ILE A 63 2.66 -13.99 7.44
N PHE A 64 3.02 -15.23 7.07
CA PHE A 64 2.82 -16.40 7.94
C PHE A 64 3.49 -16.29 9.31
N PRO A 65 4.74 -15.80 9.45
CA PRO A 65 5.36 -15.65 10.77
C PRO A 65 4.58 -14.72 11.72
N VAL A 66 3.96 -13.67 11.17
CA VAL A 66 3.11 -12.75 11.95
C VAL A 66 1.84 -13.47 12.43
N LEU A 67 1.22 -14.27 11.57
CA LEU A 67 0.02 -15.04 11.91
C LEU A 67 0.31 -16.12 12.95
N GLU A 68 1.43 -16.83 12.83
CA GLU A 68 1.88 -17.81 13.81
C GLU A 68 2.09 -17.16 15.18
N GLN A 69 2.77 -16.01 15.24
CA GLN A 69 2.95 -15.27 16.49
C GLN A 69 1.63 -14.86 17.14
N LEU A 70 0.66 -14.38 16.34
CA LEU A 70 -0.67 -14.03 16.84
C LEU A 70 -1.44 -15.26 17.34
N GLY A 71 -1.35 -16.38 16.62
CA GLY A 71 -1.97 -17.65 17.03
C GLY A 71 -1.43 -18.17 18.36
N HIS A 72 -0.12 -18.01 18.64
CA HIS A 72 0.47 -18.36 19.93
C HIS A 72 0.08 -17.41 21.07
N SER A 73 -0.15 -16.13 20.77
CA SER A 73 -0.43 -15.10 21.78
C SER A 73 -1.88 -15.14 22.31
N GLN A 74 -2.81 -15.80 21.61
CA GLN A 74 -4.21 -15.92 22.04
C GLN A 74 -4.51 -17.13 22.94
N VAL A 75 -3.55 -18.04 23.14
CA VAL A 75 -3.75 -19.29 23.91
C VAL A 75 -3.14 -19.19 25.32
N ALA A 76 -2.84 -17.99 25.79
CA ALA A 76 -2.33 -17.71 27.13
C ALA A 76 -3.41 -17.13 28.05
#